data_AF-A0A1V9YHR4-F1
#
_entry.id   AF-A0A1V9YHR4-F1
#
_cell.length_a   1.000
_cell.length_b   1.000
_cell.length_c   1.000
_cell.angle_alpha   90.00
_cell.angle_beta   90.00
_cell.angle_gamma   90.00
#
_symmetry.space_group_name_H-M   'P 1'
#
loop_
_entity.id
_entity.type
_entity.pdbx_description
1 polymer ?
#
loop_
_entity_poly.entity_id
_entity_poly.type
_entity_poly.pdbx_seq_one_letter_code
_entity_poly.pdbx_strand_id
1 'polypeptide(L)'
;MAPTAATCIFSRILTDQGLMRCIMAYQNGFYMELLPRLVEWQTIATESAAMVFVQSNRFIQYKLPDRYRDLPYFRENLLIFGSYSLFLHPFRRDDRFPLHIAIFEGDLRVVERFVRCKGFAWMTNDAFNLAVRMGHESIIQYFCNEKLAPTTSEAWKQAIALATAYERKAVAALLNTARVNQRQAKRKARCIY
;
A
#
# COMPACT_ATOMS: atom_id res chain seq x y z
N MET A 1 -46.88 -19.68 -8.26
CA MET A 1 -46.61 -18.45 -9.04
C MET A 1 -45.21 -18.59 -9.62
N ALA A 2 -45.10 -18.78 -10.93
CA ALA A 2 -43.80 -18.95 -11.60
C ALA A 2 -43.08 -17.60 -11.72
N PRO A 3 -41.75 -17.53 -11.48
CA PRO A 3 -40.99 -16.30 -11.71
C PRO A 3 -41.08 -15.94 -13.21
N THR A 4 -41.36 -14.67 -13.48
CA THR A 4 -41.52 -14.15 -14.84
C THR A 4 -40.24 -14.37 -15.64
N ALA A 5 -40.36 -14.73 -16.93
CA ALA A 5 -39.24 -15.09 -17.80
C ALA A 5 -38.12 -14.02 -17.86
N ALA A 6 -38.44 -12.75 -17.59
CA ALA A 6 -37.47 -11.66 -17.46
C ALA A 6 -36.46 -11.89 -16.31
N THR A 7 -36.90 -12.35 -15.14
CA THR A 7 -36.01 -12.65 -14.00
C THR A 7 -35.01 -13.77 -14.34
N CYS A 8 -35.42 -14.72 -15.18
CA CYS A 8 -34.60 -15.84 -15.64
C CYS A 8 -33.50 -15.40 -16.62
N ILE A 9 -33.75 -14.39 -17.44
CA ILE A 9 -32.76 -13.86 -18.40
C ILE A 9 -31.68 -13.06 -17.66
N PHE A 10 -32.07 -12.18 -16.73
CA PHE A 10 -31.10 -11.39 -15.95
C PHE A 10 -30.23 -12.28 -15.04
N SER A 11 -30.82 -13.29 -14.38
CA SER A 11 -30.03 -14.22 -13.57
C SER A 11 -29.01 -14.97 -14.43
N ARG A 12 -29.41 -15.40 -15.63
CA ARG A 12 -28.56 -16.16 -16.55
C ARG A 12 -27.39 -15.32 -17.09
N ILE A 13 -27.62 -14.03 -17.36
CA ILE A 13 -26.57 -13.07 -17.73
C ILE A 13 -25.61 -12.82 -16.56
N LEU A 14 -26.12 -12.63 -15.34
CA LEU A 14 -25.29 -12.39 -14.15
C LEU A 14 -24.48 -13.62 -13.69
N THR A 15 -24.95 -14.83 -13.99
CA THR A 15 -24.23 -16.07 -13.72
C THR A 15 -23.35 -16.56 -14.88
N ASP A 16 -23.35 -15.84 -16.01
CA ASP A 16 -22.57 -16.24 -17.16
C ASP A 16 -21.07 -16.11 -16.83
N GLN A 17 -20.37 -17.24 -16.83
CA GLN A 17 -18.96 -17.28 -16.47
C GLN A 17 -18.08 -16.53 -17.48
N GLY A 18 -18.48 -16.47 -18.75
CA GLY A 18 -17.73 -15.75 -19.79
C GLY A 18 -17.81 -14.25 -19.56
N LEU A 19 -19.02 -13.73 -19.36
CA LEU A 19 -19.28 -12.34 -19.06
C LEU A 19 -18.64 -11.93 -17.73
N MET A 20 -18.73 -12.74 -16.67
CA MET A 20 -18.05 -12.41 -15.41
C MET A 20 -16.54 -12.43 -15.52
N ARG A 21 -15.94 -13.35 -16.30
CA ARG A 21 -14.50 -13.32 -16.59
C ARG A 21 -14.11 -12.06 -17.36
N CYS A 22 -14.92 -11.64 -18.33
CA CYS A 22 -14.69 -10.39 -19.06
C CYS A 22 -14.83 -9.17 -18.14
N ILE A 23 -15.91 -9.06 -17.37
CA ILE A 23 -16.13 -7.97 -16.43
C ILE A 23 -14.97 -7.90 -15.41
N MET A 24 -14.58 -9.03 -14.83
CA MET A 24 -13.47 -9.07 -13.86
C MET A 24 -12.11 -8.79 -14.52
N ALA A 25 -11.89 -9.21 -15.77
CA ALA A 25 -10.66 -8.88 -16.50
C ALA A 25 -10.50 -7.38 -16.76
N TYR A 26 -11.61 -6.63 -16.81
CA TYR A 26 -11.61 -5.17 -16.96
C TYR A 26 -11.77 -4.40 -15.64
N GLN A 27 -12.10 -5.08 -14.53
CA GLN A 27 -12.19 -4.45 -13.22
C GLN A 27 -10.89 -4.64 -12.45
N ASN A 28 -9.95 -3.71 -12.61
CA ASN A 28 -8.95 -3.40 -11.58
C ASN A 28 -9.62 -2.71 -10.37
N GLY A 29 -10.71 -3.31 -9.88
CA GLY A 29 -11.62 -2.75 -8.91
C GLY A 29 -11.09 -2.86 -7.49
N PHE A 30 -11.69 -2.07 -6.60
CA PHE A 30 -11.46 -2.18 -5.18
C PHE A 30 -12.61 -2.94 -4.52
N TYR A 31 -12.32 -3.63 -3.42
CA TYR A 31 -13.37 -4.19 -2.58
C TYR A 31 -14.33 -3.08 -2.12
N MET A 32 -15.63 -3.38 -2.05
CA MET A 32 -16.65 -2.43 -1.63
C MET A 32 -16.32 -1.77 -0.28
N GLU A 33 -15.72 -2.54 0.65
CA GLU A 33 -15.29 -2.04 1.97
C GLU A 33 -14.18 -0.97 1.91
N LEU A 34 -13.45 -0.87 0.79
CA LEU A 34 -12.44 0.17 0.57
C LEU A 34 -13.03 1.47 0.01
N LEU A 35 -14.27 1.48 -0.48
CA LEU A 35 -14.86 2.66 -1.09
C LEU A 35 -14.89 3.88 -0.17
N PRO A 36 -15.27 3.79 1.13
CA PRO A 36 -15.22 4.93 2.02
C PRO A 36 -13.82 5.54 2.13
N ARG A 37 -12.77 4.70 2.13
CA ARG A 37 -11.37 5.13 2.17
C ARG A 37 -10.93 5.78 0.86
N LEU A 38 -11.41 5.28 -0.28
CA LEU A 38 -11.13 5.86 -1.58
C LEU A 38 -11.80 7.22 -1.79
N VAL A 39 -13.06 7.36 -1.32
CA VAL A 39 -13.76 8.65 -1.33
C VAL A 39 -13.02 9.64 -0.44
N GLU A 40 -12.67 9.25 0.78
CA GLU A 40 -11.88 10.10 1.67
C GLU A 40 -10.55 10.51 1.03
N TRP A 41 -9.85 9.59 0.37
CA TRP A 41 -8.64 9.93 -0.36
C TRP A 41 -8.88 10.93 -1.49
N GLN A 42 -9.92 10.74 -2.29
CA GLN A 42 -10.26 11.69 -3.35
C GLN A 42 -10.50 13.09 -2.78
N THR A 43 -11.16 13.18 -1.63
CA THR A 43 -11.33 14.43 -0.88
C THR A 43 -9.98 15.00 -0.44
N ILE A 44 -9.12 14.21 0.20
CA ILE A 44 -7.76 14.64 0.62
C ILE A 44 -6.93 15.13 -0.57
N ALA A 45 -6.97 14.41 -1.69
CA ALA A 45 -6.22 14.76 -2.88
C ALA A 45 -6.74 16.07 -3.49
N THR A 46 -8.05 16.27 -3.50
CA THR A 46 -8.71 17.42 -4.15
C THR A 46 -8.62 18.68 -3.31
N GLU A 47 -8.93 18.59 -2.02
CA GLU A 47 -9.02 19.74 -1.11
C GLU A 47 -7.67 20.11 -0.50
N SER A 48 -6.79 19.14 -0.32
CA SER A 48 -5.65 19.31 0.58
C SER A 48 -4.28 19.32 -0.09
N ALA A 49 -4.20 19.09 -1.40
CA ALA A 49 -2.95 19.16 -2.17
C ALA A 49 -2.50 20.61 -2.40
N ALA A 50 -2.33 21.39 -1.33
CA ALA A 50 -1.75 22.72 -1.39
C ALA A 50 -0.25 22.60 -1.69
N MET A 51 0.21 23.31 -2.72
CA MET A 51 1.64 23.39 -3.04
C MET A 51 2.30 24.37 -2.05
N VAL A 52 3.16 23.85 -1.17
CA VAL A 52 3.98 24.70 -0.32
C VAL A 52 5.20 25.17 -1.11
N PHE A 53 5.44 26.48 -1.09
CA PHE A 53 6.62 27.10 -1.69
C PHE A 53 7.75 27.13 -0.68
N VAL A 54 8.79 26.33 -0.91
CA VAL A 54 10.08 26.53 -0.25
C VAL A 54 11.08 26.86 -1.34
N GLN A 55 11.60 28.09 -1.35
CA GLN A 55 12.67 28.51 -2.27
C GLN A 55 12.39 28.15 -3.75
N SER A 56 11.19 28.47 -4.25
CA SER A 56 10.75 28.20 -5.63
C SER A 56 10.39 26.75 -5.99
N ASN A 57 10.59 25.78 -5.09
CA ASN A 57 10.13 24.40 -5.28
C ASN A 57 8.73 24.19 -4.66
N ARG A 58 7.86 23.50 -5.41
CA ARG A 58 6.44 23.27 -5.08
C ARG A 58 6.23 21.84 -4.57
N PHE A 59 6.17 21.62 -3.27
CA PHE A 59 5.95 20.26 -2.74
C PHE A 59 4.47 19.97 -2.49
N ILE A 60 4.05 18.73 -2.75
CA ILE A 60 2.71 18.27 -2.38
C ILE A 60 2.66 17.99 -0.88
N GLN A 61 1.81 18.76 -0.20
CA GLN A 61 1.37 18.51 1.15
C GLN A 61 -0.06 17.98 1.12
N TYR A 62 -0.45 17.12 2.06
CA TYR A 62 -1.81 16.63 2.24
C TYR A 62 -2.25 16.97 3.66
N LYS A 63 -3.48 17.48 3.80
CA LYS A 63 -4.20 17.66 5.05
C LYS A 63 -5.11 16.46 5.26
N LEU A 64 -4.84 15.71 6.32
CA LEU A 64 -5.59 14.53 6.69
C LEU A 64 -6.81 14.90 7.55
N PRO A 65 -7.88 14.07 7.52
CA PRO A 65 -9.03 14.19 8.40
C PRO A 65 -8.69 13.97 9.88
N ASP A 66 -9.57 14.42 10.77
CA ASP A 66 -9.36 14.35 12.23
C ASP A 66 -9.17 12.94 12.78
N ARG A 67 -9.66 11.90 12.09
CA ARG A 67 -9.46 10.50 12.51
C ARG A 67 -7.99 10.05 12.58
N TYR A 68 -7.09 10.82 11.96
CA TYR A 68 -5.66 10.54 11.99
C TYR A 68 -4.93 11.18 13.19
N ARG A 69 -5.63 12.00 13.98
CA ARG A 69 -5.05 12.79 15.08
C ARG A 69 -4.38 11.95 16.16
N ASP A 70 -4.93 10.76 16.41
CA ASP A 70 -4.42 9.86 17.45
C ASP A 70 -3.21 9.04 16.99
N LEU A 71 -2.80 9.17 15.71
CA LEU A 71 -1.58 8.54 15.25
C LEU A 71 -0.36 9.23 15.88
N PRO A 72 0.65 8.46 16.32
CA PRO A 72 1.77 8.98 17.12
C PRO A 72 2.73 9.91 16.35
N TYR A 73 2.44 10.17 15.07
CA TYR A 73 3.27 10.94 14.16
C TYR A 73 2.86 12.41 14.08
N PHE A 74 1.63 12.73 14.50
CA PHE A 74 1.13 14.10 14.49
C PHE A 74 1.33 14.75 15.86
N ARG A 75 1.92 15.94 15.86
CA ARG A 75 2.12 16.74 17.09
C ARG A 75 1.17 17.93 17.17
N GLU A 76 1.08 18.70 16.08
CA GLU A 76 0.41 20.01 16.10
C GLU A 76 -0.62 20.17 14.97
N ASN A 77 -0.40 19.53 13.82
CA ASN A 77 -1.28 19.61 12.67
C ASN A 77 -1.38 18.26 11.96
N LEU A 78 -2.44 18.07 11.17
CA LEU A 78 -2.71 16.87 10.39
C LEU A 78 -2.13 16.97 8.97
N LEU A 79 -0.96 17.59 8.84
CA LEU A 79 -0.33 17.81 7.55
C LEU A 79 0.81 16.81 7.34
N ILE A 80 0.84 16.18 6.17
CA ILE A 80 1.93 15.29 5.74
C ILE A 80 2.45 15.69 4.37
N PHE A 81 3.72 15.41 4.11
CA PHE A 81 4.32 15.65 2.79
C PHE A 81 4.32 14.35 1.98
N GLY A 82 3.92 14.41 0.71
CA GLY A 82 3.86 13.22 -0.14
C GLY A 82 5.20 12.49 -0.24
N SER A 83 6.27 13.22 -0.55
CA SER A 83 7.61 12.64 -0.65
C SER A 83 8.21 12.28 0.69
N TYR A 84 8.21 13.23 1.63
CA TYR A 84 8.91 13.03 2.89
C TYR A 84 8.16 12.07 3.81
N SER A 85 6.85 12.19 3.98
CA SER A 85 6.10 11.34 4.93
C SER A 85 5.69 10.01 4.31
N LEU A 86 5.31 9.98 3.03
CA LEU A 86 4.75 8.80 2.38
C LEU A 86 5.66 8.14 1.33
N PHE A 87 6.84 8.68 1.02
CA PHE A 87 7.69 8.18 -0.07
C PHE A 87 6.98 8.16 -1.45
N LEU A 88 6.09 9.12 -1.70
CA LEU A 88 5.41 9.30 -2.98
C LEU A 88 6.07 10.40 -3.82
N HIS A 89 5.60 10.59 -5.06
CA HIS A 89 6.13 11.63 -5.92
C HIS A 89 6.00 13.03 -5.27
N PRO A 90 7.09 13.82 -5.19
CA PRO A 90 7.08 15.12 -4.49
C PRO A 90 6.20 16.19 -5.15
N PHE A 91 6.01 16.10 -6.47
CA PHE A 91 5.44 17.17 -7.30
C PHE A 91 4.12 16.79 -8.00
N ARG A 92 3.67 15.53 -7.88
CA ARG A 92 2.50 15.02 -8.61
C ARG A 92 1.71 14.10 -7.72
N ARG A 93 0.38 14.13 -7.85
CA ARG A 93 -0.50 13.16 -7.19
C ARG A 93 -0.10 11.77 -7.66
N ASP A 94 -0.14 10.82 -6.73
CA ASP A 94 0.32 9.45 -6.96
C ASP A 94 -0.83 8.50 -6.70
N ASP A 95 -1.15 7.65 -7.67
CA ASP A 95 -2.24 6.68 -7.56
C ASP A 95 -1.99 5.68 -6.43
N ARG A 96 -0.74 5.49 -6.00
CA ARG A 96 -0.36 4.60 -4.89
C ARG A 96 -0.69 5.19 -3.52
N PHE A 97 -1.13 6.45 -3.44
CA PHE A 97 -1.44 7.11 -2.17
C PHE A 97 -2.32 6.28 -1.22
N PRO A 98 -3.40 5.58 -1.65
CA PRO A 98 -4.25 4.80 -0.74
C PRO A 98 -3.50 3.68 -0.03
N LEU A 99 -2.61 3.00 -0.74
CA LEU A 99 -1.79 1.96 -0.13
C LEU A 99 -0.80 2.58 0.85
N HIS A 100 -0.13 3.67 0.47
CA HIS A 100 0.86 4.30 1.33
C HIS A 100 0.23 4.90 2.59
N ILE A 101 -0.96 5.51 2.51
CA ILE A 101 -1.63 6.02 3.70
C ILE A 101 -2.14 4.89 4.60
N ALA A 102 -2.61 3.77 4.04
CA ALA A 102 -2.97 2.58 4.82
C ALA A 102 -1.75 1.96 5.53
N ILE A 103 -0.60 1.93 4.86
CA ILE A 103 0.67 1.53 5.49
C ILE A 103 1.04 2.54 6.58
N PHE A 104 0.92 3.83 6.33
CA PHE A 104 1.24 4.87 7.31
C PHE A 104 0.41 4.70 8.60
N GLU A 105 -0.90 4.41 8.48
CA GLU A 105 -1.79 4.10 9.60
C GLU A 105 -1.41 2.82 10.36
N GLY A 106 -0.79 1.85 9.70
CA GLY A 106 -0.48 0.54 10.28
C GLY A 106 -1.64 -0.46 10.22
N ASP A 107 -2.67 -0.18 9.42
CA ASP A 107 -3.83 -1.07 9.26
C ASP A 107 -3.52 -2.20 8.27
N LEU A 108 -2.99 -3.32 8.78
CA LEU A 108 -2.65 -4.49 7.98
C LEU A 108 -3.85 -4.99 7.14
N ARG A 109 -5.07 -5.00 7.70
CA ARG A 109 -6.24 -5.53 6.99
C ARG A 109 -6.52 -4.71 5.74
N VAL A 110 -6.47 -3.38 5.83
CA VAL A 110 -6.68 -2.49 4.69
C VAL A 110 -5.54 -2.63 3.67
N VAL A 111 -4.30 -2.77 4.15
CA VAL A 111 -3.12 -3.01 3.29
C VAL A 111 -3.28 -4.29 2.47
N GLU A 112 -3.64 -5.41 3.11
CA GLU A 112 -3.88 -6.69 2.42
C GLU A 112 -4.91 -6.56 1.29
N ARG A 113 -5.99 -5.80 1.53
CA ARG A 113 -7.04 -5.60 0.53
C ARG A 113 -6.53 -4.80 -0.67
N PHE A 114 -5.81 -3.71 -0.44
CA PHE A 114 -5.22 -2.94 -1.53
C PHE A 114 -4.20 -3.75 -2.33
N VAL A 115 -3.36 -4.52 -1.64
CA VAL A 115 -2.39 -5.42 -2.27
C VAL A 115 -3.09 -6.49 -3.10
N ARG A 116 -4.22 -7.06 -2.67
CA ARG A 116 -4.99 -8.00 -3.49
C ARG A 116 -5.59 -7.36 -4.74
N CYS A 117 -5.95 -6.07 -4.68
CA CYS A 117 -6.52 -5.35 -5.83
C CYS A 117 -5.46 -4.92 -6.86
N LYS A 118 -4.29 -4.46 -6.40
CA LYS A 118 -3.29 -3.80 -7.27
C LYS A 118 -1.94 -4.51 -7.30
N GLY A 119 -1.69 -5.44 -6.39
CA GLY A 119 -0.53 -6.31 -6.35
C GLY A 119 0.80 -5.57 -6.47
N PHE A 120 1.69 -6.12 -7.30
CA PHE A 120 3.01 -5.57 -7.59
C PHE A 120 3.00 -4.17 -8.20
N ALA A 121 1.90 -3.72 -8.82
CA ALA A 121 1.85 -2.40 -9.43
C ALA A 121 1.94 -1.26 -8.39
N TRP A 122 1.38 -1.48 -7.20
CA TRP A 122 1.42 -0.50 -6.11
C TRP A 122 2.47 -0.85 -5.04
N MET A 123 2.90 -2.10 -5.01
CA MET A 123 3.87 -2.58 -4.04
C MET A 123 5.32 -2.31 -4.50
N THR A 124 5.77 -1.07 -4.33
CA THR A 124 7.14 -0.64 -4.65
C THR A 124 8.07 -0.71 -3.44
N ASN A 125 9.38 -0.55 -3.67
CA ASN A 125 10.36 -0.41 -2.58
C ASN A 125 10.00 0.74 -1.63
N ASP A 126 9.37 1.81 -2.13
CA ASP A 126 8.92 2.94 -1.32
C ASP A 126 7.86 2.54 -0.29
N ALA A 127 6.86 1.76 -0.70
CA ALA A 127 5.83 1.25 0.21
C ALA A 127 6.44 0.28 1.25
N PHE A 128 7.41 -0.54 0.87
CA PHE A 128 8.14 -1.38 1.82
C PHE A 128 8.96 -0.55 2.81
N ASN A 129 9.72 0.44 2.31
CA ASN A 129 10.52 1.36 3.13
C ASN A 129 9.63 2.19 4.06
N LEU A 130 8.43 2.58 3.62
CA LEU A 130 7.46 3.25 4.47
C LEU A 130 7.08 2.36 5.66
N ALA A 131 6.69 1.10 5.44
CA ALA A 131 6.37 0.18 6.54
C ALA A 131 7.54 0.03 7.53
N VAL A 132 8.78 -0.04 7.01
CA VAL A 132 10.01 -0.10 7.80
C VAL A 132 10.21 1.15 8.66
N ARG A 133 10.08 2.34 8.07
CA ARG A 133 10.19 3.62 8.80
C ARG A 133 9.17 3.71 9.93
N MET A 134 7.93 3.35 9.62
CA MET A 134 6.82 3.45 10.55
C MET A 134 6.93 2.45 11.70
N GLY A 135 7.67 1.35 11.50
CA GLY A 135 7.88 0.31 12.51
C GLY A 135 6.82 -0.78 12.49
N HIS A 136 6.04 -0.91 11.40
CA HIS A 136 4.88 -1.80 11.34
C HIS A 136 5.30 -3.24 11.02
N GLU A 137 5.76 -3.96 12.05
CA GLU A 137 6.30 -5.32 11.93
C GLU A 137 5.35 -6.29 11.22
N SER A 138 4.05 -6.24 11.54
CA SER A 138 3.04 -7.12 10.97
C SER A 138 2.90 -6.95 9.44
N ILE A 139 2.92 -5.70 8.97
CA ILE A 139 2.90 -5.36 7.54
C ILE A 139 4.18 -5.86 6.85
N ILE A 140 5.34 -5.70 7.49
CA ILE A 140 6.62 -6.15 6.92
C ILE A 140 6.65 -7.67 6.81
N GLN A 141 6.18 -8.39 7.83
CA GLN A 141 6.05 -9.86 7.78
C GLN A 141 5.14 -10.30 6.66
N TYR A 142 3.97 -9.66 6.52
CA TYR A 142 3.05 -9.91 5.42
C TYR A 142 3.73 -9.74 4.06
N PHE A 143 4.44 -8.62 3.84
CA PHE A 143 5.16 -8.40 2.58
C PHE A 143 6.26 -9.44 2.32
N CYS A 144 6.98 -9.88 3.35
CA CYS A 144 7.96 -10.95 3.21
C CYS A 144 7.32 -12.29 2.85
N ASN A 145 6.19 -12.63 3.48
CA ASN A 145 5.48 -13.89 3.25
C ASN A 145 4.85 -13.97 1.85
N GLU A 146 4.25 -12.87 1.39
CA GLU A 146 3.66 -12.76 0.05
C GLU A 146 4.68 -12.55 -1.08
N LYS A 147 5.99 -12.60 -0.77
CA LYS A 147 7.09 -12.37 -1.73
C LYS A 147 7.02 -10.98 -2.39
N LEU A 148 6.46 -10.01 -1.68
CA LEU A 148 6.35 -8.60 -2.04
C LEU A 148 7.51 -7.77 -1.51
N ALA A 149 8.35 -8.35 -0.64
CA ALA A 149 9.57 -7.72 -0.17
C ALA A 149 10.59 -7.51 -1.30
N PRO A 150 11.55 -6.59 -1.13
CA PRO A 150 12.54 -6.30 -2.17
C PRO A 150 13.32 -7.54 -2.63
N THR A 151 13.68 -7.56 -3.91
CA THR A 151 14.37 -8.71 -4.53
C THR A 151 15.89 -8.51 -4.60
N THR A 152 16.35 -7.26 -4.56
CA THR A 152 17.75 -6.86 -4.73
C THR A 152 18.45 -6.67 -3.39
N SER A 153 19.75 -6.98 -3.34
CA SER A 153 20.55 -6.83 -2.12
C SER A 153 20.66 -5.37 -1.67
N GLU A 154 20.67 -4.41 -2.60
CA GLU A 154 20.77 -2.98 -2.28
C GLU A 154 19.50 -2.45 -1.62
N ALA A 155 18.32 -2.83 -2.12
CA ALA A 155 17.06 -2.43 -1.50
C ALA A 155 16.92 -2.96 -0.06
N TRP A 156 17.40 -4.19 0.20
CA TRP A 156 17.46 -4.72 1.57
C TRP A 156 18.43 -3.94 2.47
N LYS A 157 19.61 -3.57 1.97
CA LYS A 157 20.57 -2.75 2.73
C LYS A 157 19.96 -1.39 3.07
N GLN A 158 19.28 -0.76 2.10
CA GLN A 158 18.59 0.50 2.30
C GLN A 158 17.50 0.39 3.37
N ALA A 159 16.66 -0.64 3.31
CA ALA A 159 15.63 -0.89 4.31
C ALA A 159 16.22 -1.10 5.72
N ILE A 160 17.30 -1.87 5.84
CA ILE A 160 17.97 -2.07 7.14
C ILE A 160 18.56 -0.76 7.67
N ALA A 161 19.24 0.02 6.81
CA ALA A 161 19.79 1.33 7.19
C ALA A 161 18.69 2.32 7.62
N LEU A 162 17.53 2.27 6.96
CA LEU A 162 16.35 3.05 7.34
C LEU A 162 15.83 2.62 8.71
N ALA A 163 15.68 1.32 8.96
CA ALA A 163 15.23 0.79 10.25
C ALA A 163 16.16 1.26 11.39
N THR A 164 17.48 1.23 11.16
CA THR A 164 18.46 1.70 12.15
C THR A 164 18.40 3.21 12.37
N ALA A 165 18.23 4.00 11.31
CA ALA A 165 18.16 5.46 11.40
C ALA A 165 16.92 5.97 12.15
N TYR A 166 15.82 5.22 12.10
CA TYR A 166 14.58 5.50 12.84
C TYR A 166 14.47 4.69 14.15
N GLU A 167 15.57 4.11 14.63
CA GLU A 167 15.66 3.36 15.90
C GLU A 167 14.67 2.19 16.02
N ARG A 168 14.26 1.61 14.88
CA ARG A 168 13.34 0.46 14.82
C ARG A 168 14.11 -0.86 15.01
N LYS A 169 14.59 -1.09 16.23
CA LYS A 169 15.45 -2.26 16.56
C LYS A 169 14.82 -3.61 16.21
N ALA A 170 13.54 -3.79 16.55
CA ALA A 170 12.79 -5.02 16.26
C ALA A 170 12.65 -5.26 14.74
N VAL A 171 12.31 -4.21 13.99
CA VAL A 171 12.27 -4.26 12.51
C VAL A 171 13.64 -4.58 11.92
N ALA A 172 14.73 -3.99 12.41
CA ALA A 172 16.07 -4.29 11.90
C ALA A 172 16.45 -5.77 12.12
N ALA A 173 16.11 -6.35 13.27
CA ALA A 173 16.29 -7.77 13.53
C ALA A 173 15.45 -8.63 12.57
N LEU A 174 14.18 -8.27 12.38
CA LEU A 174 13.25 -8.93 11.47
C LEU A 174 13.71 -8.91 10.01
N LEU A 175 14.23 -7.78 9.54
CA LEU A 175 14.75 -7.66 8.18
C LEU A 175 15.99 -8.53 7.96
N ASN A 176 16.87 -8.63 8.97
CA ASN A 176 18.05 -9.48 8.89
C ASN A 176 17.67 -10.97 8.81
N THR A 177 16.71 -11.44 9.61
CA THR A 177 16.23 -12.82 9.54
C THR A 177 15.53 -13.11 8.21
N ALA A 178 14.62 -12.25 7.77
CA ALA A 178 13.91 -12.39 6.50
C ALA A 178 14.86 -12.45 5.29
N ARG A 179 15.91 -11.62 5.27
CA ARG A 179 16.92 -11.61 4.21
C ARG A 179 17.72 -12.91 4.14
N VAL A 180 18.08 -13.49 5.28
CA VAL A 180 18.79 -14.78 5.35
C VAL A 180 17.90 -15.89 4.80
N ASN A 181 16.62 -15.92 5.21
CA ASN A 181 15.64 -16.90 4.73
C ASN A 181 15.46 -16.83 3.21
N GLN A 182 15.33 -15.61 2.65
CA GLN A 182 15.21 -15.40 1.20
C GLN A 182 16.44 -15.91 0.42
N ARG A 183 17.66 -15.71 0.97
CA ARG A 183 18.90 -16.23 0.37
C ARG A 183 18.98 -17.75 0.40
N GLN A 184 18.61 -18.36 1.52
CA GLN A 184 18.59 -19.82 1.65
C GLN A 184 17.57 -20.45 0.70
N ALA A 185 16.38 -19.87 0.57
CA ALA A 185 15.37 -20.33 -0.39
C ALA A 185 15.87 -20.28 -1.84
N LYS A 186 16.54 -19.18 -2.25
CA LYS A 186 17.16 -19.05 -3.58
C LYS A 186 18.26 -20.08 -3.84
N ARG A 187 19.06 -20.42 -2.82
CA ARG A 187 20.10 -21.46 -2.94
C ARG A 187 19.50 -22.85 -3.13
N LYS A 188 18.50 -23.21 -2.32
CA LYS A 188 17.78 -24.50 -2.46
C LYS A 188 17.15 -24.65 -3.85
N ALA A 189 16.52 -23.59 -4.36
CA ALA A 189 15.93 -23.60 -5.70
C ALA A 189 16.95 -23.81 -6.83
N ARG A 190 18.22 -23.42 -6.64
CA ARG A 190 19.30 -23.62 -7.63
C ARG A 190 19.95 -25.00 -7.59
N CYS A 191 19.83 -25.75 -6.49
CA CYS A 191 20.40 -27.10 -6.37
C CYS A 191 19.46 -28.21 -6.86
N ILE A 192 18.22 -27.86 -7.24
CA ILE A 192 17.21 -28.80 -7.74
C ILE A 192 17.21 -28.86 -9.28
N TYR A 193 18.06 -28.07 -9.95
CA TYR A 193 18.28 -28.06 -11.40
C TYR A 193 19.71 -28.45 -11.73
#